data_AF-A0A6P5D4C3-F1
#
_entry.id   AF-A0A6P5D4C3-F1
#
_cell.length_a   1.000
_cell.length_b   1.000
_cell.length_c   1.000
_cell.angle_alpha   90.00
_cell.angle_beta   90.00
_cell.angle_gamma   90.00
#
_symmetry.space_group_name_H-M   'P 1'
#
loop_
_entity.id
_entity.type
_entity.pdbx_description
1 polymer ?
#
loop_
_entity_poly.entity_id
_entity_poly.type
_entity_poly.pdbx_seq_one_letter_code
_entity_poly.pdbx_strand_id
1 'polypeptide(L)'
;MSAVLRKPKTFKLRSLHSEKKFGVAGRSCEEVLRKGCQRLQLPIPGSRLCLYEDGTELTGDYFWSAPDNSELVLLTAGQNWQGFVSDISRFLSVFQEPHAGVIQAARQLLWDERAPLRQKLLADLLGTVSENIAAETRAEDPPWFEGLESRFRSKSGYLRYSCESRIRSYLREVTSGASLVGAEAREEYLRLVGSMQQKLQAAQYNSSYFDRGAKAGRRLCTPEGWFSCQGPFDVDDCTSRHSINPYSNRESRVLFSTWNLDHVLETVPSELTAAILYPCGEAQSEAVR
;
A
#
# COMPACT_ATOMS: atom_id res chain seq x y z
N MET A 1 -60.60 4.25 16.57
CA MET A 1 -59.27 4.79 16.91
C MET A 1 -58.67 5.39 15.65
N SER A 2 -58.53 6.71 15.59
CA SER A 2 -58.02 7.41 14.42
C SER A 2 -56.49 7.29 14.40
N ALA A 3 -55.95 6.49 13.49
CA ALA A 3 -54.50 6.41 13.29
C ALA A 3 -54.02 7.80 12.83
N VAL A 4 -53.18 8.45 13.64
CA VAL A 4 -52.53 9.71 13.27
C VAL A 4 -51.80 9.48 11.95
N LEU A 5 -52.32 10.06 10.86
CA LEU A 5 -51.75 9.96 9.51
C LEU A 5 -50.40 10.68 9.51
N ARG A 6 -49.34 9.93 9.82
CA ARG A 6 -47.96 10.43 9.70
C ARG A 6 -47.70 10.85 8.26
N LYS A 7 -47.02 11.99 8.09
CA LYS A 7 -46.59 12.47 6.77
C LYS A 7 -45.74 11.38 6.09
N PRO A 8 -45.90 11.15 4.77
CA PRO A 8 -45.04 10.23 4.05
C PRO A 8 -43.58 10.63 4.20
N LYS A 9 -42.72 9.65 4.45
CA LYS A 9 -41.28 9.86 4.44
C LYS A 9 -40.76 10.00 3.03
N THR A 10 -39.67 10.73 2.91
CA THR A 10 -39.03 11.10 1.66
C THR A 10 -37.65 10.47 1.60
N PHE A 11 -37.27 9.92 0.45
CA PHE A 11 -35.98 9.27 0.20
C PHE A 11 -35.46 9.59 -1.20
N LYS A 12 -34.16 9.43 -1.40
CA LYS A 12 -33.51 9.49 -2.72
C LYS A 12 -33.06 8.09 -3.12
N LEU A 13 -33.68 7.51 -4.13
CA LEU A 13 -33.41 6.15 -4.56
C LEU A 13 -32.45 6.10 -5.75
N ARG A 14 -31.49 5.18 -5.73
CA ARG A 14 -30.60 4.84 -6.84
C ARG A 14 -30.51 3.32 -7.04
N SER A 15 -30.08 2.88 -8.22
CA SER A 15 -29.63 1.50 -8.43
C SER A 15 -28.13 1.36 -8.11
N LEU A 16 -27.68 0.14 -7.87
CA LEU A 16 -26.31 -0.17 -7.45
C LEU A 16 -25.22 0.46 -8.32
N HIS A 17 -25.39 0.48 -9.65
CA HIS A 17 -24.39 0.96 -10.60
C HIS A 17 -24.74 2.30 -11.27
N SER A 18 -25.80 2.98 -10.82
CA SER A 18 -26.21 4.25 -11.43
C SER A 18 -25.93 5.42 -10.50
N GLU A 19 -25.41 6.51 -11.06
CA GLU A 19 -25.30 7.81 -10.39
C GLU A 19 -26.63 8.56 -10.36
N LYS A 20 -27.63 8.12 -11.14
CA LYS A 20 -28.93 8.76 -11.21
C LYS A 20 -29.74 8.45 -9.95
N LYS A 21 -30.19 9.52 -9.29
CA LYS A 21 -31.02 9.47 -8.09
C LYS A 21 -32.42 9.96 -8.42
N PHE A 22 -33.43 9.37 -7.79
CA PHE A 22 -34.83 9.76 -7.97
C PHE A 22 -35.48 9.92 -6.60
N GLY A 23 -36.25 11.00 -6.43
CA GLY A 23 -37.04 11.19 -5.21
C GLY A 23 -38.17 10.17 -5.15
N VAL A 24 -38.34 9.53 -3.99
CA VAL A 24 -39.46 8.63 -3.71
C VAL A 24 -40.01 8.94 -2.32
N ALA A 25 -41.33 8.97 -2.20
CA ALA A 25 -42.00 9.13 -0.93
C ALA A 25 -42.91 7.94 -0.65
N GLY A 26 -43.01 7.53 0.62
CA GLY A 26 -43.84 6.40 1.04
C GLY A 26 -44.11 6.41 2.54
N ARG A 27 -45.08 5.60 2.97
CA ARG A 27 -45.48 5.41 4.37
C ARG A 27 -45.01 4.09 4.96
N SER A 28 -44.47 3.19 4.13
CA SER A 28 -43.83 1.95 4.56
C SER A 28 -42.64 1.61 3.66
N CYS A 29 -41.79 0.70 4.13
CA CYS A 29 -40.65 0.20 3.36
C CYS A 29 -41.13 -0.50 2.07
N GLU A 30 -42.19 -1.32 2.14
CA GLU A 30 -42.71 -2.04 0.97
C GLU A 30 -43.27 -1.08 -0.08
N GLU A 31 -43.87 0.03 0.33
CA GLU A 31 -44.35 1.05 -0.60
C GLU A 31 -43.19 1.72 -1.35
N VAL A 32 -42.14 2.10 -0.63
CA VAL A 32 -40.93 2.69 -1.22
C VAL A 32 -40.23 1.69 -2.15
N LEU A 33 -40.10 0.43 -1.72
CA LEU A 33 -39.50 -0.64 -2.51
C LEU A 33 -40.28 -0.88 -3.81
N ARG A 34 -41.60 -0.98 -3.74
CA ARG A 34 -42.47 -1.20 -4.91
C ARG A 34 -42.36 -0.04 -5.91
N LYS A 35 -42.43 1.21 -5.44
CA LYS A 35 -42.25 2.41 -6.28
C LYS A 35 -40.86 2.43 -6.92
N GLY A 36 -39.85 2.05 -6.15
CA GLY A 36 -38.47 1.95 -6.62
C GLY A 36 -38.27 0.91 -7.71
N CYS A 37 -38.75 -0.31 -7.48
CA CYS A 37 -38.69 -1.41 -8.44
C CYS A 37 -39.41 -1.05 -9.74
N GLN A 38 -40.60 -0.46 -9.65
CA GLN A 38 -41.37 -0.02 -10.82
C GLN A 38 -40.60 1.05 -11.62
N ARG A 39 -40.01 2.03 -10.93
CA ARG A 39 -39.29 3.13 -11.59
C ARG A 39 -38.01 2.68 -12.26
N LEU A 40 -37.28 1.76 -11.62
CA LEU A 40 -36.00 1.24 -12.10
C LEU A 40 -36.16 -0.02 -12.98
N GLN A 41 -37.39 -0.49 -13.21
CA GLN A 41 -37.71 -1.70 -13.95
C GLN A 41 -37.01 -2.96 -13.39
N LEU A 42 -37.02 -3.10 -12.07
CA LEU A 42 -36.38 -4.20 -11.33
C LEU A 42 -37.44 -5.15 -10.74
N PRO A 43 -37.12 -6.45 -10.56
CA PRO A 43 -38.04 -7.39 -9.93
C PRO A 43 -38.27 -7.02 -8.46
N ILE A 44 -39.50 -7.17 -7.97
CA ILE A 44 -39.80 -7.01 -6.53
C ILE A 44 -39.31 -8.22 -5.70
N PRO A 45 -39.52 -9.48 -6.14
CA PRO A 45 -39.09 -10.63 -5.35
C PRO A 45 -37.57 -10.65 -5.13
N GLY A 46 -37.17 -10.77 -3.86
CA GLY A 46 -35.75 -10.78 -3.47
C GLY A 46 -35.06 -9.42 -3.52
N SER A 47 -35.79 -8.34 -3.84
CA SER A 47 -35.24 -6.98 -3.79
C SER A 47 -35.36 -6.35 -2.41
N ARG A 48 -34.37 -5.56 -2.04
CA ARG A 48 -34.29 -4.86 -0.76
C ARG A 48 -33.75 -3.44 -0.93
N LEU A 49 -33.96 -2.63 0.10
CA LEU A 49 -33.47 -1.25 0.18
C LEU A 49 -32.40 -1.18 1.26
N CYS A 50 -31.26 -0.58 0.95
CA CYS A 50 -30.19 -0.31 1.91
C CYS A 50 -29.86 1.18 1.91
N LEU A 51 -29.45 1.72 3.05
CA LEU A 51 -28.85 3.05 3.11
C LEU A 51 -27.57 3.08 2.27
N TYR A 52 -27.40 4.17 1.51
CA TYR A 52 -26.22 4.36 0.67
C TYR A 52 -24.93 4.55 1.49
N GLU A 53 -25.03 5.17 2.67
CA GLU A 53 -23.88 5.54 3.49
C GLU A 53 -23.14 4.33 4.08
N ASP A 54 -23.88 3.41 4.70
CA ASP A 54 -23.32 2.31 5.51
C ASP A 54 -23.80 0.91 5.08
N GLY A 55 -24.77 0.81 4.18
CA GLY A 55 -25.34 -0.46 3.75
C GLY A 55 -26.44 -1.02 4.65
N THR A 56 -26.84 -0.30 5.70
CA THR A 56 -27.89 -0.75 6.62
C THR A 56 -29.20 -0.99 5.87
N GLU A 57 -29.77 -2.18 5.99
CA GLU A 57 -31.04 -2.52 5.35
C GLU A 57 -32.18 -1.72 5.96
N LEU A 58 -32.99 -1.10 5.10
CA LEU A 58 -34.18 -0.38 5.51
C LEU A 58 -35.29 -1.38 5.80
N THR A 59 -35.47 -1.72 7.07
CA THR A 59 -36.57 -2.58 7.54
C THR A 59 -37.76 -1.73 7.99
N GLY A 60 -38.92 -2.37 8.25
CA GLY A 60 -40.10 -1.69 8.80
C GLY A 60 -39.81 -0.97 10.12
N ASP A 61 -38.99 -1.58 10.98
CA ASP A 61 -38.62 -1.06 12.30
C ASP A 61 -37.72 0.18 12.19
N TYR A 62 -36.82 0.20 11.20
CA TYR A 62 -35.90 1.31 10.96
C TYR A 62 -36.48 2.41 10.04
N PHE A 63 -37.60 2.14 9.36
CA PHE A 63 -38.18 3.06 8.37
C PHE A 63 -38.45 4.46 8.94
N TRP A 64 -39.02 4.53 10.14
CA TRP A 64 -39.37 5.81 10.77
C TRP A 64 -38.22 6.49 11.50
N SER A 65 -37.11 5.79 11.80
CA SER A 65 -35.91 6.38 12.39
C SER A 65 -34.94 6.97 11.35
N ALA A 66 -34.95 6.49 10.10
CA ALA A 66 -34.07 7.04 9.06
C ALA A 66 -34.28 8.56 8.83
N PRO A 67 -33.27 9.38 8.57
CA PRO A 67 -33.50 10.79 8.25
C PRO A 67 -34.37 11.01 6.99
N ASP A 68 -35.10 12.13 6.92
CA ASP A 68 -35.78 12.51 5.69
C ASP A 68 -34.75 12.82 4.58
N ASN A 69 -35.05 12.38 3.36
CA ASN A 69 -34.19 12.46 2.18
C ASN A 69 -32.92 11.60 2.24
N SER A 70 -32.85 10.61 3.14
CA SER A 70 -31.79 9.61 3.12
C SER A 70 -31.67 8.95 1.74
N GLU A 71 -30.42 8.68 1.34
CA GLU A 71 -30.11 8.02 0.09
C GLU A 71 -30.22 6.50 0.26
N LEU A 72 -30.96 5.86 -0.64
CA LEU A 72 -31.22 4.44 -0.67
C LEU A 72 -30.69 3.81 -1.94
N VAL A 73 -30.04 2.66 -1.81
CA VAL A 73 -29.68 1.77 -2.92
C VAL A 73 -30.70 0.65 -2.97
N LEU A 74 -31.29 0.45 -4.15
CA LEU A 74 -32.12 -0.72 -4.43
C LEU A 74 -31.24 -1.86 -4.94
N LEU A 75 -31.29 -2.99 -4.23
CA LEU A 75 -30.55 -4.20 -4.55
C LEU A 75 -31.51 -5.31 -4.96
N THR A 76 -31.20 -6.02 -6.04
CA THR A 76 -31.89 -7.26 -6.43
C THR A 76 -31.26 -8.48 -5.76
N ALA A 77 -31.89 -9.65 -5.90
CA ALA A 77 -31.34 -10.92 -5.41
C ALA A 77 -29.87 -11.13 -5.85
N GLY A 78 -29.02 -11.50 -4.90
CA GLY A 78 -27.58 -11.74 -5.11
C GLY A 78 -26.70 -10.48 -5.09
N GLN A 79 -27.27 -9.27 -5.08
CA GLN A 79 -26.49 -8.04 -4.98
C GLN A 79 -26.19 -7.69 -3.51
N ASN A 80 -25.08 -6.98 -3.28
CA ASN A 80 -24.68 -6.51 -1.96
C ASN A 80 -24.23 -5.05 -2.00
N TRP A 81 -24.38 -4.36 -0.86
CA TRP A 81 -23.93 -2.99 -0.66
C TRP A 81 -23.48 -2.82 0.79
N GLN A 82 -22.24 -2.40 0.98
CA GLN A 82 -21.60 -2.20 2.28
C GLN A 82 -21.31 -0.72 2.55
N GLY A 83 -22.17 0.16 2.03
CA GLY A 83 -21.95 1.60 2.14
C GLY A 83 -20.83 2.09 1.24
N PHE A 84 -20.25 3.23 1.61
CA PHE A 84 -19.13 3.86 0.88
C PHE A 84 -17.93 2.92 0.66
N VAL A 85 -17.75 1.90 1.50
CA VAL A 85 -16.71 0.87 1.32
C VAL A 85 -16.85 0.18 -0.03
N SER A 86 -18.07 -0.11 -0.49
CA SER A 86 -18.31 -0.73 -1.80
C SER A 86 -17.86 0.15 -2.97
N ASP A 87 -18.01 1.48 -2.86
CA ASP A 87 -17.49 2.40 -3.88
C ASP A 87 -15.96 2.44 -3.89
N ILE A 88 -15.32 2.44 -2.71
CA ILE A 88 -13.86 2.37 -2.59
C ILE A 88 -13.32 1.05 -3.15
N SER A 89 -13.91 -0.09 -2.77
CA SER A 89 -13.51 -1.41 -3.28
C SER A 89 -13.65 -1.49 -4.80
N ARG A 90 -14.75 -0.95 -5.35
CA ARG A 90 -14.92 -0.87 -6.80
C ARG A 90 -13.86 -0.01 -7.44
N PHE A 91 -13.58 1.18 -6.89
CA PHE A 91 -12.52 2.05 -7.38
C PHE A 91 -11.16 1.35 -7.39
N LEU A 92 -10.77 0.71 -6.30
CA LEU A 92 -9.49 0.00 -6.19
C LEU A 92 -9.38 -1.17 -7.17
N SER A 93 -10.48 -1.89 -7.43
CA SER A 93 -10.49 -3.02 -8.37
C SER A 93 -10.11 -2.63 -9.80
N VAL A 94 -10.42 -1.40 -10.22
CA VAL A 94 -10.06 -0.87 -11.55
C VAL A 94 -8.54 -0.73 -11.73
N PHE A 95 -7.79 -0.60 -10.64
CA PHE A 95 -6.34 -0.38 -10.65
C PHE A 95 -5.52 -1.61 -10.26
N GLN A 96 -6.15 -2.75 -9.94
CA GLN A 96 -5.43 -4.00 -9.73
C GLN A 96 -4.81 -4.52 -11.03
N GLU A 97 -5.51 -4.37 -12.14
CA GLU A 97 -5.00 -4.61 -13.49
C GLU A 97 -5.35 -3.39 -14.36
N PRO A 98 -4.56 -2.30 -14.27
CA PRO A 98 -4.93 -1.05 -14.91
C PRO A 98 -4.98 -1.23 -16.43
N HIS A 99 -6.17 -1.11 -17.00
CA HIS A 99 -6.33 -1.10 -18.44
C HIS A 99 -5.73 0.19 -19.01
N ALA A 100 -5.03 0.12 -20.16
CA ALA A 100 -4.39 1.29 -20.78
C ALA A 100 -5.35 2.49 -20.95
N GLY A 101 -6.63 2.21 -21.20
CA GLY A 101 -7.68 3.23 -21.30
C GLY A 101 -7.93 4.01 -20.00
N VAL A 102 -7.80 3.37 -18.83
CA VAL A 102 -7.96 4.04 -17.53
C VAL A 102 -6.79 4.99 -17.28
N ILE A 103 -5.56 4.55 -17.58
CA ILE A 103 -4.36 5.40 -17.47
C ILE A 103 -4.50 6.62 -18.38
N GLN A 104 -4.95 6.41 -19.63
CA GLN A 104 -5.17 7.51 -20.57
C GLN A 104 -6.24 8.49 -20.08
N ALA A 105 -7.38 7.99 -19.57
CA ALA A 105 -8.44 8.82 -19.02
C ALA A 105 -7.95 9.62 -17.80
N ALA A 106 -7.17 9.01 -16.91
CA ALA A 106 -6.60 9.68 -15.75
C ALA A 106 -5.59 10.78 -16.15
N ARG A 107 -4.78 10.56 -17.20
CA ARG A 107 -3.88 11.58 -17.76
C ARG A 107 -4.63 12.77 -18.34
N GLN A 108 -5.72 12.51 -19.09
CA GLN A 108 -6.58 13.57 -19.62
C GLN A 108 -7.24 14.36 -18.49
N LEU A 109 -7.76 13.66 -17.48
CA LEU A 109 -8.38 14.31 -16.31
C LEU A 109 -7.37 15.18 -15.55
N LEU A 110 -6.13 14.71 -15.36
CA LEU A 110 -5.07 15.50 -14.71
C LEU A 110 -4.72 16.76 -15.49
N TRP A 111 -4.73 16.70 -16.82
CA TRP A 111 -4.41 17.86 -17.68
C TRP A 111 -5.39 19.02 -17.49
N ASP A 112 -6.68 18.71 -17.38
CA ASP A 112 -7.75 19.71 -17.24
C ASP A 112 -8.01 20.12 -15.77
N GLU A 113 -7.55 19.31 -14.81
CA GLU A 113 -7.80 19.54 -13.38
C GLU A 113 -7.09 20.79 -12.85
N ARG A 114 -7.78 21.58 -12.02
CA ARG A 114 -7.26 22.84 -11.46
C ARG A 114 -7.19 22.82 -9.94
N ALA A 115 -7.93 21.94 -9.27
CA ALA A 115 -7.91 21.85 -7.83
C ALA A 115 -6.61 21.15 -7.36
N PRO A 116 -5.76 21.79 -6.54
CA PRO A 116 -4.44 21.25 -6.19
C PRO A 116 -4.49 19.85 -5.53
N LEU A 117 -5.46 19.62 -4.64
CA LEU A 117 -5.62 18.31 -4.00
C LEU A 117 -5.97 17.22 -5.02
N ARG A 118 -6.82 17.53 -5.99
CA ARG A 118 -7.25 16.58 -7.02
C ARG A 118 -6.13 16.30 -8.01
N GLN A 119 -5.35 17.31 -8.38
CA GLN A 119 -4.13 17.13 -9.16
C GLN A 119 -3.15 16.19 -8.45
N LYS A 120 -2.90 16.41 -7.15
CA LYS A 120 -2.02 15.54 -6.36
C LYS A 120 -2.50 14.09 -6.35
N LEU A 121 -3.78 13.86 -6.01
CA LEU A 121 -4.35 12.51 -5.98
C LEU A 121 -4.25 11.80 -7.34
N LEU A 122 -4.51 12.52 -8.44
CA LEU A 122 -4.40 11.97 -9.79
C LEU A 122 -2.94 11.68 -10.19
N ALA A 123 -2.01 12.56 -9.83
CA ALA A 123 -0.59 12.37 -10.09
C ALA A 123 -0.04 11.17 -9.30
N ASP A 124 -0.37 11.06 -8.01
CA ASP A 124 0.03 9.95 -7.13
C ASP A 124 -0.53 8.61 -7.66
N LEU A 125 -1.81 8.61 -8.07
CA LEU A 125 -2.44 7.46 -8.71
C LEU A 125 -1.73 7.07 -10.01
N LEU A 126 -1.47 8.04 -10.91
CA LEU A 126 -0.79 7.81 -12.18
C LEU A 126 0.63 7.28 -12.00
N GLY A 127 1.35 7.79 -11.00
CA GLY A 127 2.69 7.30 -10.64
C GLY A 127 2.65 5.84 -10.17
N THR A 128 1.58 5.45 -9.48
CA THR A 128 1.37 4.06 -9.03
C THR A 128 1.03 3.13 -10.18
N VAL A 129 0.09 3.53 -11.06
CA VAL A 129 -0.45 2.63 -12.10
C VAL A 129 0.37 2.59 -13.39
N SER A 130 1.27 3.57 -13.60
CA SER A 130 2.18 3.60 -14.76
C SER A 130 3.49 2.84 -14.48
N GLU A 131 3.47 1.87 -13.56
CA GLU A 131 4.64 1.07 -13.22
C GLU A 131 4.99 0.01 -14.26
N ASN A 132 6.26 -0.40 -14.26
CA ASN A 132 6.75 -1.50 -15.08
C ASN A 132 7.58 -2.47 -14.23
N ILE A 133 6.96 -2.98 -13.16
CA ILE A 133 7.63 -3.88 -12.20
C ILE A 133 8.20 -5.11 -12.91
N ALA A 134 7.46 -5.69 -13.86
CA ALA A 134 7.85 -6.94 -14.52
C ALA A 134 9.16 -6.83 -15.32
N ALA A 135 9.46 -5.65 -15.90
CA ALA A 135 10.72 -5.41 -16.57
C ALA A 135 11.90 -5.49 -15.58
N GLU A 136 12.97 -6.16 -15.98
CA GLU A 136 14.17 -6.35 -15.18
C GLU A 136 15.41 -5.69 -15.81
N THR A 137 15.46 -5.63 -17.14
CA THR A 137 16.65 -5.14 -17.85
C THR A 137 16.52 -3.68 -18.28
N ARG A 138 17.67 -3.04 -18.49
CA ARG A 138 17.74 -1.67 -19.03
C ARG A 138 17.17 -1.53 -20.43
N ALA A 139 17.15 -2.62 -21.21
CA ALA A 139 16.54 -2.63 -22.52
C ALA A 139 14.99 -2.65 -22.44
N GLU A 140 14.44 -3.37 -21.47
CA GLU A 140 13.00 -3.48 -21.24
C GLU A 140 12.39 -2.22 -20.61
N ASP A 141 13.14 -1.52 -19.74
CA ASP A 141 12.67 -0.32 -19.06
C ASP A 141 13.76 0.75 -18.93
N PRO A 142 14.15 1.40 -20.05
CA PRO A 142 15.17 2.45 -20.05
C PRO A 142 14.88 3.63 -19.08
N PRO A 143 13.63 4.14 -18.97
CA PRO A 143 13.30 5.24 -18.06
C PRO A 143 13.66 4.94 -16.60
N TRP A 144 13.48 3.69 -16.15
CA TRP A 144 13.87 3.31 -14.80
C TRP A 144 15.35 3.55 -14.56
N PHE A 145 16.25 3.39 -15.54
CA PHE A 145 17.71 3.53 -15.39
C PHE A 145 18.26 4.94 -15.65
N GLU A 146 17.40 5.93 -15.86
CA GLU A 146 17.84 7.32 -16.04
C GLU A 146 18.61 7.82 -14.81
N GLY A 147 19.74 8.48 -15.05
CA GLY A 147 20.65 8.97 -14.01
C GLY A 147 21.61 7.91 -13.44
N LEU A 148 21.52 6.64 -13.84
CA LEU A 148 22.49 5.61 -13.43
C LEU A 148 23.63 5.44 -14.43
N GLU A 149 24.79 5.06 -13.92
CA GLU A 149 25.95 4.68 -14.72
C GLU A 149 25.61 3.56 -15.74
N SER A 150 26.31 3.55 -16.87
CA SER A 150 26.09 2.60 -17.97
C SER A 150 26.34 1.14 -17.58
N ARG A 151 27.13 0.88 -16.52
CA ARG A 151 27.42 -0.45 -15.99
C ARG A 151 26.19 -1.20 -15.46
N PHE A 152 25.16 -0.48 -14.99
CA PHE A 152 23.96 -1.10 -14.47
C PHE A 152 23.05 -1.55 -15.63
N ARG A 153 22.90 -2.86 -15.79
CA ARG A 153 22.11 -3.50 -16.87
C ARG A 153 20.80 -4.10 -16.40
N SER A 154 20.65 -4.35 -15.10
CA SER A 154 19.43 -4.89 -14.49
C SER A 154 19.05 -4.15 -13.21
N LYS A 155 17.75 -4.14 -12.89
CA LYS A 155 17.20 -3.48 -11.70
C LYS A 155 17.74 -4.12 -10.43
N SER A 156 17.73 -5.45 -10.38
CA SER A 156 18.28 -6.24 -9.26
C SER A 156 19.78 -6.03 -9.11
N GLY A 157 20.51 -5.87 -10.21
CA GLY A 157 21.95 -5.57 -10.17
C GLY A 157 22.25 -4.23 -9.50
N TYR A 158 21.47 -3.19 -9.82
CA TYR A 158 21.59 -1.89 -9.15
C TYR A 158 21.16 -1.97 -7.68
N LEU A 159 20.06 -2.65 -7.36
CA LEU A 159 19.57 -2.73 -5.99
C LEU A 159 20.49 -3.54 -5.07
N ARG A 160 21.12 -4.61 -5.58
CA ARG A 160 22.24 -5.29 -4.90
C ARG A 160 23.36 -4.31 -4.59
N TYR A 161 23.85 -3.57 -5.59
CA TYR A 161 24.89 -2.57 -5.40
C TYR A 161 24.49 -1.50 -4.35
N SER A 162 23.23 -1.06 -4.38
CA SER A 162 22.69 -0.07 -3.43
C SER A 162 22.72 -0.62 -2.00
N CYS A 163 22.30 -1.88 -1.80
CA CYS A 163 22.38 -2.58 -0.52
C CYS A 163 23.82 -2.66 -0.01
N GLU A 164 24.73 -3.15 -0.85
CA GLU A 164 26.15 -3.27 -0.49
C GLU A 164 26.75 -1.91 -0.11
N SER A 165 26.37 -0.86 -0.82
CA SER A 165 26.87 0.50 -0.57
C SER A 165 26.45 1.01 0.81
N ARG A 166 25.22 0.71 1.26
CA ARG A 166 24.75 1.05 2.61
C ARG A 166 25.54 0.31 3.68
N ILE A 167 25.68 -1.01 3.53
CA ILE A 167 26.40 -1.84 4.49
C ILE A 167 27.89 -1.49 4.55
N ARG A 168 28.51 -1.14 3.42
CA ARG A 168 29.87 -0.58 3.39
C ARG A 168 29.95 0.78 4.10
N SER A 169 28.89 1.58 4.08
CA SER A 169 28.85 2.83 4.86
C SER A 169 28.92 2.57 6.35
N TYR A 170 28.10 1.65 6.87
CA TYR A 170 28.13 1.27 8.28
C TYR A 170 29.49 0.73 8.70
N LEU A 171 30.12 -0.11 7.85
CA LEU A 171 31.49 -0.58 8.13
C LEU A 171 32.52 0.57 8.16
N ARG A 172 32.38 1.59 7.30
CA ARG A 172 33.25 2.78 7.33
C ARG A 172 33.04 3.60 8.60
N GLU A 173 31.81 3.72 9.08
CA GLU A 173 31.49 4.39 10.35
C GLU A 173 32.13 3.64 11.53
N VAL A 174 31.97 2.31 11.59
CA VAL A 174 32.63 1.46 12.60
C VAL A 174 34.15 1.62 12.51
N THR A 175 34.73 1.55 11.31
CA THR A 175 36.18 1.74 11.14
C THR A 175 36.65 3.12 11.63
N SER A 176 35.88 4.18 11.38
CA SER A 176 36.19 5.54 11.83
C SER A 176 36.11 5.69 13.35
N GLY A 177 35.30 4.85 14.01
CA GLY A 177 35.21 4.73 15.47
C GLY A 177 36.52 4.35 16.14
N ALA A 178 37.51 3.81 15.42
CA ALA A 178 38.86 3.56 15.94
C ALA A 178 39.56 4.83 16.46
N SER A 179 39.09 6.04 16.09
CA SER A 179 39.55 7.30 16.66
C SER A 179 39.11 7.57 18.10
N LEU A 180 38.04 6.91 18.55
CA LEU A 180 37.49 7.04 19.90
C LEU A 180 38.06 5.98 20.87
N VAL A 181 38.78 4.99 20.35
CA VAL A 181 39.38 3.91 21.13
C VAL A 181 40.75 4.35 21.65
N GLY A 182 41.03 4.06 22.92
CA GLY A 182 42.33 4.33 23.55
C GLY A 182 43.49 3.66 22.79
N ALA A 183 44.66 4.28 22.80
CA ALA A 183 45.82 3.86 22.01
C ALA A 183 46.20 2.38 22.22
N GLU A 184 46.10 1.89 23.45
CA GLU A 184 46.44 0.51 23.84
C GLU A 184 45.49 -0.54 23.23
N ALA A 185 44.21 -0.20 23.03
CA ALA A 185 43.20 -1.13 22.50
C ALA A 185 42.95 -0.95 20.99
N ARG A 186 43.58 0.06 20.36
CA ARG A 186 43.29 0.46 18.97
C ARG A 186 43.67 -0.59 17.94
N GLU A 187 44.83 -1.23 18.12
CA GLU A 187 45.29 -2.29 17.22
C GLU A 187 44.33 -3.47 17.24
N GLU A 188 43.94 -3.92 18.43
CA GLU A 188 43.01 -5.02 18.63
C GLU A 188 41.62 -4.69 18.07
N TYR A 189 41.14 -3.46 18.25
CA TYR A 189 39.90 -2.98 17.64
C TYR A 189 39.94 -3.09 16.11
N LEU A 190 41.01 -2.58 15.47
CA LEU A 190 41.14 -2.65 14.01
C LEU A 190 41.26 -4.10 13.51
N ARG A 191 41.88 -4.99 14.29
CA ARG A 191 41.94 -6.43 13.99
C ARG A 191 40.54 -7.06 13.99
N LEU A 192 39.69 -6.70 14.96
CA LEU A 192 38.29 -7.14 15.03
C LEU A 192 37.47 -6.58 13.86
N VAL A 193 37.60 -5.28 13.55
CA VAL A 193 36.93 -4.65 12.39
C VAL A 193 37.36 -5.32 11.08
N GLY A 194 38.65 -5.65 10.92
CA GLY A 194 39.14 -6.40 9.77
C GLY A 194 38.50 -7.78 9.65
N SER A 195 38.28 -8.48 10.76
CA SER A 195 37.57 -9.76 10.78
C SER A 195 36.10 -9.61 10.39
N MET A 196 35.43 -8.54 10.84
CA MET A 196 34.06 -8.21 10.42
C MET A 196 34.00 -7.92 8.91
N GLN A 197 34.96 -7.17 8.38
CA GLN A 197 35.07 -6.89 6.96
C GLN A 197 35.20 -8.17 6.14
N GLN A 198 36.05 -9.10 6.55
CA GLN A 198 36.22 -10.39 5.86
C GLN A 198 34.91 -11.19 5.83
N LYS A 199 34.18 -11.24 6.95
CA LYS A 199 32.86 -11.89 7.01
C LYS A 199 31.85 -11.21 6.08
N LEU A 200 31.81 -9.88 6.07
CA LEU A 200 30.93 -9.12 5.16
C LEU A 200 31.29 -9.37 3.70
N GLN A 201 32.58 -9.40 3.35
CA GLN A 201 33.04 -9.72 1.99
C GLN A 201 32.60 -11.14 1.57
N ALA A 202 32.76 -12.13 2.44
CA ALA A 202 32.32 -13.50 2.20
C ALA A 202 30.80 -13.59 1.99
N ALA A 203 30.03 -12.74 2.69
CA ALA A 203 28.58 -12.62 2.54
C ALA A 203 28.15 -11.62 1.45
N GLN A 204 29.07 -11.13 0.62
CA GLN A 204 28.80 -10.12 -0.42
C GLN A 204 28.08 -8.87 0.11
N TYR A 205 28.46 -8.42 1.30
CA TYR A 205 27.86 -7.31 2.04
C TYR A 205 26.32 -7.41 2.08
N ASN A 206 25.79 -8.63 2.24
CA ASN A 206 24.36 -8.96 2.25
C ASN A 206 23.55 -8.34 1.10
N SER A 207 24.16 -8.20 -0.07
CA SER A 207 23.55 -7.58 -1.26
C SER A 207 22.17 -8.15 -1.61
N SER A 208 21.95 -9.44 -1.29
CA SER A 208 20.71 -10.16 -1.51
C SER A 208 19.49 -9.55 -0.83
N TYR A 209 19.67 -8.76 0.24
CA TYR A 209 18.54 -8.15 0.96
C TYR A 209 17.65 -7.31 0.05
N PHE A 210 18.21 -6.65 -0.95
CA PHE A 210 17.43 -5.83 -1.89
C PHE A 210 17.17 -6.52 -3.24
N ASP A 211 17.56 -7.77 -3.42
CA ASP A 211 17.38 -8.52 -4.66
C ASP A 211 16.11 -9.37 -4.62
N ARG A 212 15.09 -8.99 -5.39
CA ARG A 212 13.85 -9.77 -5.50
C ARG A 212 14.06 -11.18 -6.04
N GLY A 213 15.11 -11.41 -6.83
CA GLY A 213 15.48 -12.73 -7.37
C GLY A 213 16.26 -13.61 -6.38
N ALA A 214 16.65 -13.10 -5.22
CA ALA A 214 17.31 -13.91 -4.21
C ALA A 214 16.34 -14.86 -3.49
N LYS A 215 16.89 -15.87 -2.81
CA LYS A 215 16.10 -16.86 -2.05
C LYS A 215 15.26 -16.17 -0.98
N ALA A 216 14.07 -16.71 -0.67
CA ALA A 216 13.09 -16.08 0.21
C ALA A 216 13.60 -15.71 1.62
N GLY A 217 14.58 -16.43 2.18
CA GLY A 217 15.22 -16.08 3.47
C GLY A 217 16.44 -15.16 3.37
N ARG A 218 16.75 -14.65 2.17
CA ARG A 218 17.93 -13.80 1.88
C ARG A 218 17.57 -12.43 1.34
N ARG A 219 16.30 -12.20 0.99
CA ARG A 219 15.76 -10.92 0.53
C ARG A 219 14.78 -10.37 1.56
N LEU A 220 14.63 -9.05 1.59
CA LEU A 220 13.68 -8.34 2.46
C LEU A 220 12.38 -7.95 1.74
N CYS A 221 12.26 -8.32 0.46
CA CYS A 221 11.09 -8.04 -0.36
C CYS A 221 10.39 -9.32 -0.85
N THR A 222 9.19 -9.15 -1.42
CA THR A 222 8.49 -10.21 -2.15
C THR A 222 9.20 -10.54 -3.49
N PRO A 223 8.82 -11.62 -4.21
CA PRO A 223 9.38 -11.91 -5.55
C PRO A 223 9.18 -10.81 -6.58
N GLU A 224 8.16 -9.99 -6.40
CA GLU A 224 7.84 -8.87 -7.27
C GLU A 224 8.64 -7.61 -6.88
N GLY A 225 9.30 -7.61 -5.71
CA GLY A 225 10.14 -6.53 -5.22
C GLY A 225 9.46 -5.57 -4.24
N TRP A 226 8.32 -5.96 -3.63
CA TRP A 226 7.66 -5.14 -2.61
C TRP A 226 8.38 -5.24 -1.27
N PHE A 227 8.82 -4.10 -0.74
CA PHE A 227 9.34 -3.95 0.61
C PHE A 227 8.23 -3.41 1.51
N SER A 228 8.13 -3.96 2.72
CA SER A 228 7.22 -3.48 3.76
C SER A 228 8.02 -2.88 4.90
N CYS A 229 7.58 -1.73 5.41
CA CYS A 229 8.19 -1.12 6.57
C CYS A 229 7.95 -2.00 7.80
N GLN A 230 9.01 -2.25 8.57
CA GLN A 230 8.96 -3.03 9.81
C GLN A 230 8.54 -2.19 11.03
N GLY A 231 8.21 -0.92 10.81
CA GLY A 231 7.88 0.03 11.87
C GLY A 231 9.12 0.69 12.48
N PRO A 232 8.90 1.63 13.41
CA PRO A 232 9.92 2.08 14.36
C PRO A 232 10.59 0.92 15.11
N PHE A 233 11.78 1.16 15.66
CA PHE A 233 12.57 0.13 16.36
C PHE A 233 11.91 -0.42 17.63
N ASP A 234 10.93 0.28 18.21
CA ASP A 234 10.26 -0.01 19.48
C ASP A 234 8.84 -0.59 19.31
N VAL A 235 8.44 -0.92 18.08
CA VAL A 235 7.15 -1.54 17.79
C VAL A 235 7.31 -2.74 16.88
N ASP A 236 6.36 -3.66 16.94
CA ASP A 236 6.40 -4.91 16.15
C ASP A 236 6.05 -4.69 14.66
N ASP A 237 5.28 -3.65 14.35
CA ASP A 237 4.74 -3.42 13.01
C ASP A 237 4.57 -1.94 12.66
N CYS A 238 4.63 -1.63 11.36
CA CYS A 238 4.29 -0.30 10.85
C CYS A 238 2.77 -0.09 10.81
N THR A 239 2.23 0.74 11.71
CA THR A 239 0.80 1.09 11.76
C THR A 239 0.30 1.74 10.46
N SER A 240 1.14 2.54 9.82
CA SER A 240 0.85 3.20 8.54
C SER A 240 0.95 2.26 7.32
N ARG A 241 1.39 1.01 7.52
CA ARG A 241 1.59 0.00 6.46
C ARG A 241 2.37 0.53 5.26
N HIS A 242 3.42 1.30 5.53
CA HIS A 242 4.27 1.82 4.46
C HIS A 242 4.85 0.66 3.65
N SER A 243 4.75 0.77 2.33
CA SER A 243 5.33 -0.17 1.40
C SER A 243 5.92 0.58 0.20
N ILE A 244 6.89 -0.03 -0.46
CA ILE A 244 7.51 0.53 -1.66
C ILE A 244 8.01 -0.59 -2.55
N ASN A 245 7.90 -0.40 -3.86
CA ASN A 245 8.56 -1.26 -4.83
C ASN A 245 9.59 -0.44 -5.62
N PRO A 246 10.89 -0.47 -5.28
CA PRO A 246 11.91 0.26 -6.02
C PRO A 246 12.11 -0.25 -7.45
N TYR A 247 11.52 -1.40 -7.82
CA TYR A 247 11.53 -1.92 -9.19
C TYR A 247 10.44 -1.31 -10.08
N SER A 248 9.46 -0.60 -9.53
CA SER A 248 8.28 -0.14 -10.28
C SER A 248 8.59 0.96 -11.29
N ASN A 249 9.26 2.03 -10.86
CA ASN A 249 9.56 3.21 -11.65
C ASN A 249 10.76 3.99 -11.07
N ARG A 250 11.20 5.02 -11.80
CA ARG A 250 12.34 5.86 -11.44
C ARG A 250 12.12 6.59 -10.10
N GLU A 251 10.94 7.18 -9.86
CA GLU A 251 10.67 7.89 -8.61
C GLU A 251 10.75 6.95 -7.41
N SER A 252 10.16 5.76 -7.49
CA SER A 252 10.17 4.77 -6.41
C SER A 252 11.58 4.28 -6.11
N ARG A 253 12.41 4.08 -7.13
CA ARG A 253 13.84 3.79 -6.94
C ARG A 253 14.57 4.90 -6.19
N VAL A 254 14.28 6.17 -6.52
CA VAL A 254 14.90 7.32 -5.85
C VAL A 254 14.37 7.46 -4.42
N LEU A 255 13.06 7.35 -4.20
CA LEU A 255 12.43 7.38 -2.87
C LEU A 255 12.95 6.26 -1.97
N PHE A 256 13.28 5.09 -2.52
CA PHE A 256 13.88 4.02 -1.73
C PHE A 256 15.22 4.41 -1.10
N SER A 257 15.92 5.44 -1.59
CA SER A 257 17.11 5.99 -0.92
C SER A 257 16.81 6.61 0.44
N THR A 258 15.56 7.03 0.70
CA THR A 258 15.13 7.56 2.00
C THR A 258 14.62 6.47 2.94
N TRP A 259 14.50 5.22 2.48
CA TRP A 259 14.19 4.08 3.32
C TRP A 259 15.46 3.60 4.00
N ASN A 260 15.46 3.45 5.31
CA ASN A 260 16.64 3.07 6.07
C ASN A 260 16.67 1.57 6.39
N LEU A 261 17.89 1.07 6.62
CA LEU A 261 18.12 -0.15 7.38
C LEU A 261 18.47 0.27 8.80
N ASP A 262 17.45 0.66 9.55
CA ASP A 262 17.65 1.17 10.91
C ASP A 262 18.19 0.07 11.82
N HIS A 263 19.10 0.46 12.71
CA HIS A 263 19.67 -0.45 13.70
C HIS A 263 18.76 -0.42 14.94
N VAL A 264 18.10 -1.54 15.25
CA VAL A 264 17.22 -1.66 16.43
C VAL A 264 17.98 -1.39 17.73
N LEU A 265 19.24 -1.82 17.76
CA LEU A 265 20.20 -1.39 18.75
C LEU A 265 21.07 -0.33 18.09
N GLU A 266 20.73 0.94 18.31
CA GLU A 266 21.62 2.04 18.04
C GLU A 266 22.93 1.72 18.76
N THR A 267 23.95 1.39 17.99
CA THR A 267 25.34 1.17 18.39
C THR A 267 25.60 1.33 19.88
N VAL A 268 25.67 0.19 20.58
CA VAL A 268 25.98 0.04 22.00
C VAL A 268 26.97 1.13 22.47
N PRO A 269 26.72 1.82 23.60
CA PRO A 269 27.66 2.78 24.16
C PRO A 269 29.06 2.17 24.18
N SER A 270 30.01 2.90 23.56
CA SER A 270 31.50 2.83 23.48
C SER A 270 32.34 1.69 24.08
N GLU A 271 31.82 0.64 24.71
CA GLU A 271 32.59 -0.33 25.50
C GLU A 271 32.33 -1.80 25.11
N LEU A 272 31.32 -2.11 24.29
CA LEU A 272 30.96 -3.51 23.95
C LEU A 272 30.63 -3.71 22.45
N THR A 273 31.59 -3.43 21.57
CA THR A 273 31.44 -3.61 20.10
C THR A 273 32.07 -4.90 19.59
N ALA A 274 31.45 -6.05 19.87
CA ALA A 274 31.87 -7.33 19.28
C ALA A 274 30.75 -8.25 18.78
N ALA A 275 29.45 -7.97 19.02
CA ALA A 275 28.43 -9.03 18.90
C ALA A 275 27.40 -8.91 17.77
N ILE A 276 27.21 -7.78 17.08
CA ILE A 276 25.95 -7.59 16.31
C ILE A 276 26.20 -7.26 14.85
N LEU A 277 26.63 -8.28 14.09
CA LEU A 277 26.47 -8.34 12.63
C LEU A 277 25.98 -9.74 12.17
N TYR A 278 25.33 -10.49 13.05
CA TYR A 278 24.60 -11.71 12.67
C TYR A 278 23.10 -11.42 12.56
N PRO A 279 22.42 -11.88 11.50
CA PRO A 279 20.99 -12.05 11.58
C PRO A 279 20.74 -13.14 12.64
N CYS A 280 19.93 -12.82 13.65
CA CYS A 280 19.33 -13.85 14.49
C CYS A 280 18.43 -14.70 13.58
N GLY A 281 19.00 -15.77 13.06
CA GLY A 281 18.41 -16.61 12.03
C GLY A 281 18.71 -18.07 12.32
N GLU A 282 18.39 -18.50 13.54
CA GLU A 282 18.25 -19.91 13.91
C GLU A 282 17.48 -20.03 15.25
N ALA A 283 16.30 -19.42 15.32
CA ALA A 283 15.26 -19.76 16.30
C ALA A 283 13.95 -19.08 15.87
N GLN A 284 13.15 -19.79 15.06
CA GLN A 284 11.68 -19.69 14.87
C GLN A 284 11.32 -20.13 13.45
N SER A 285 11.61 -21.39 13.16
CA SER A 285 10.85 -22.17 12.19
C SER A 285 9.84 -23.01 12.97
N GLU A 286 8.74 -22.40 13.41
CA GLU A 286 7.46 -23.06 13.72
C GLU A 286 6.46 -22.01 14.23
N ALA A 287 5.20 -22.11 13.75
CA ALA A 287 4.11 -21.13 13.80
C ALA A 287 4.32 -19.96 12.82
N VAL A 288 3.57 -19.84 11.73
CA VAL A 288 2.10 -19.71 11.67
C VAL A 288 1.59 -20.29 10.34
N ARG A 289 0.49 -21.07 10.43
CA ARG A 289 -0.38 -21.45 9.31
C ARG A 289 -1.33 -20.31 8.97
#